data_AF-A0A9E4I8V4-F1
#
_entry.id   AF-A0A9E4I8V4-F1
#
_cell.length_a   1.000
_cell.length_b   1.000
_cell.length_c   1.000
_cell.angle_alpha   90.00
_cell.angle_beta   90.00
_cell.angle_gamma   90.00
#
_symmetry.space_group_name_H-M   'P 1'
#
loop_
_entity.id
_entity.type
_entity.pdbx_description
1 polymer ?
#
loop_
_entity_poly.entity_id
_entity_poly.type
_entity_poly.pdbx_seq_one_letter_code
_entity_poly.pdbx_strand_id
1 'polypeptide(L)'
;MTETYHYTECGLDNVYLVNGFKLKDSRLRIHDIEGLHCAIGRWLMSTRKRLSGGEIRFLRHELELSQANLAFLLGVDERTILRWENARNKRNTGNPAAERTIRLLYLERVFGNPRVFEALEPIANLEDQLNQLGRFSYSDDHKWHENLAA
;
A
#
# COMPACT_ATOMS: atom_id res chain seq x y z
N MET A 1 -19.85 -28.14 4.87
CA MET A 1 -19.60 -26.86 4.16
C MET A 1 -18.33 -26.29 4.73
N THR A 2 -17.29 -26.13 3.94
CA THR A 2 -16.06 -25.44 4.37
C THR A 2 -16.42 -23.98 4.59
N GLU A 3 -16.38 -23.54 5.84
CA GLU A 3 -16.64 -22.15 6.21
C GLU A 3 -15.52 -21.28 5.62
N THR A 4 -15.88 -20.40 4.68
CA THR A 4 -14.94 -19.45 4.08
C THR A 4 -14.88 -18.18 4.90
N TYR A 5 -13.69 -17.63 5.13
CA TYR A 5 -13.50 -16.37 5.82
C TYR A 5 -13.36 -15.22 4.84
N HIS A 6 -14.12 -14.14 5.01
CA HIS A 6 -13.97 -12.91 4.23
C HIS A 6 -12.83 -12.07 4.81
N TYR A 7 -11.68 -12.06 4.14
CA TYR A 7 -10.46 -11.45 4.64
C TYR A 7 -10.36 -9.97 4.28
N THR A 8 -11.17 -9.15 4.94
CA THR A 8 -11.22 -7.69 4.71
C THR A 8 -10.03 -6.93 5.31
N GLU A 9 -9.25 -7.57 6.19
CA GLU A 9 -8.11 -6.97 6.88
C GLU A 9 -6.96 -6.63 5.91
N CYS A 10 -6.88 -7.26 4.73
CA CYS A 10 -5.99 -6.83 3.66
C CYS A 10 -6.47 -5.56 2.92
N GLY A 11 -7.64 -5.01 3.27
CA GLY A 11 -8.21 -3.83 2.64
C GLY A 11 -8.94 -4.10 1.32
N LEU A 12 -9.06 -5.35 0.88
CA LEU A 12 -9.76 -5.75 -0.34
C LEU A 12 -11.12 -6.39 -0.02
N ASP A 13 -12.15 -6.05 -0.80
CA ASP A 13 -13.52 -6.57 -0.59
C ASP A 13 -13.75 -7.96 -1.19
N ASN A 14 -12.81 -8.47 -1.98
CA ASN A 14 -12.98 -9.65 -2.83
C ASN A 14 -11.97 -10.77 -2.53
N VAL A 15 -11.46 -10.85 -1.30
CA VAL A 15 -10.54 -11.90 -0.85
C VAL A 15 -11.23 -12.78 0.18
N TYR A 16 -11.33 -14.08 -0.14
CA TYR A 16 -11.96 -15.09 0.72
C TYR A 16 -11.00 -16.26 0.95
N LEU A 17 -10.79 -16.63 2.21
CA LEU A 17 -9.93 -17.74 2.61
C LEU A 17 -10.79 -18.99 2.80
N VAL A 18 -10.43 -20.06 2.13
CA VAL A 18 -11.11 -21.37 2.28
C VAL A 18 -10.49 -22.22 3.40
N ASN A 19 -9.27 -21.87 3.84
CA ASN A 19 -8.49 -22.54 4.88
C ASN A 19 -7.32 -21.62 5.33
N GLY A 20 -6.44 -22.14 6.19
CA GLY A 20 -5.22 -21.42 6.61
C GLY A 20 -5.44 -20.35 7.68
N PHE A 21 -6.63 -20.31 8.27
CA PHE A 21 -6.99 -19.39 9.36
C PHE A 21 -7.64 -20.12 10.53
N LYS A 22 -7.57 -19.52 11.72
CA LYS A 22 -8.32 -19.91 12.92
C LYS A 22 -9.02 -18.69 13.48
N LEU A 23 -10.33 -18.78 13.69
CA LEU A 23 -11.12 -17.75 14.34
C LEU A 23 -11.47 -18.21 15.76
N LYS A 24 -11.05 -17.47 16.79
CA LYS A 24 -11.40 -17.75 18.19
C LYS A 24 -11.69 -16.45 18.92
N ASP A 25 -12.87 -16.32 19.53
CA ASP A 25 -13.29 -15.13 20.28
C ASP A 25 -13.11 -13.83 19.47
N SER A 26 -13.51 -13.87 18.18
CA SER A 26 -13.32 -12.79 17.20
C SER A 26 -11.86 -12.43 16.89
N ARG A 27 -10.88 -13.23 17.34
CA ARG A 27 -9.46 -13.08 16.99
C ARG A 27 -9.13 -13.99 15.82
N LEU A 28 -8.77 -13.38 14.69
CA LEU A 28 -8.26 -14.06 13.51
C LEU A 28 -6.78 -14.41 13.70
N ARG A 29 -6.41 -15.65 13.43
CA ARG A 29 -5.01 -16.10 13.32
C ARG A 29 -4.81 -16.71 11.95
N ILE A 30 -3.98 -16.08 11.12
CA ILE A 30 -3.54 -16.62 9.83
C ILE A 30 -2.26 -17.45 10.06
N HIS A 31 -2.16 -18.62 9.42
CA HIS A 31 -0.99 -19.50 9.58
C HIS A 31 0.30 -18.88 9.01
N ASP A 32 0.22 -18.25 7.85
CA ASP A 32 1.33 -17.62 7.14
C ASP A 32 0.82 -16.32 6.49
N ILE A 33 0.93 -15.22 7.23
CA ILE A 33 0.41 -13.91 6.81
C ILE A 33 1.20 -13.34 5.63
N GLU A 34 2.52 -13.49 5.65
CA GLU A 34 3.43 -13.01 4.60
C GLU A 34 3.19 -13.77 3.30
N GLY A 35 3.09 -15.11 3.37
CA GLY A 35 2.76 -15.95 2.23
C GLY A 35 1.36 -15.67 1.67
N LEU A 36 0.38 -15.39 2.54
CA LEU A 36 -0.96 -14.98 2.11
C LEU A 36 -0.92 -13.67 1.32
N HIS A 37 -0.26 -12.64 1.84
CA HIS A 37 -0.14 -11.35 1.19
C HIS A 37 0.62 -11.43 -0.15
N CYS A 38 1.71 -12.20 -0.18
CA CYS A 38 2.44 -12.50 -1.42
C CYS A 38 1.55 -13.22 -2.46
N ALA A 39 0.72 -14.18 -2.02
CA ALA A 39 -0.24 -14.86 -2.91
C ALA A 39 -1.31 -13.89 -3.46
N ILE A 40 -1.83 -12.98 -2.63
CA ILE A 40 -2.79 -11.95 -3.05
C ILE A 40 -2.14 -11.03 -4.09
N GLY A 41 -0.92 -10.51 -3.84
CA GLY A 41 -0.25 -9.63 -4.78
C GLY A 41 0.08 -10.32 -6.11
N ARG A 42 0.56 -11.57 -6.08
CA ARG A 42 0.76 -12.39 -7.30
C ARG A 42 -0.54 -12.58 -8.08
N TRP A 43 -1.64 -12.84 -7.38
CA TRP A 43 -2.95 -12.93 -8.02
C TRP A 43 -3.31 -11.61 -8.72
N LEU A 44 -3.15 -10.46 -8.05
CA LEU A 44 -3.39 -9.15 -8.66
C LEU A 44 -2.56 -8.97 -9.94
N MET A 45 -1.29 -9.38 -9.95
CA MET A 45 -0.42 -9.32 -11.12
C MET A 45 -0.91 -10.15 -12.30
N SER A 46 -1.49 -11.32 -12.03
CA SER A 46 -2.01 -12.21 -13.08
C SER A 46 -3.32 -11.71 -13.72
N THR A 47 -4.02 -10.78 -13.06
CA THR A 47 -5.32 -10.32 -13.55
C THR A 47 -5.19 -9.36 -14.73
N ARG A 48 -5.99 -9.57 -15.78
CA ARG A 48 -6.06 -8.67 -16.97
C ARG A 48 -6.87 -7.40 -16.73
N LYS A 49 -7.62 -7.34 -15.63
CA LYS A 49 -8.39 -6.16 -15.25
C LYS A 49 -7.46 -5.06 -14.77
N ARG A 50 -7.90 -3.82 -14.96
CA ARG A 50 -7.29 -2.66 -14.31
C ARG A 50 -7.42 -2.78 -12.79
N LEU A 51 -6.43 -2.24 -12.06
CA LEU A 51 -6.45 -2.22 -10.61
C LEU A 51 -7.53 -1.25 -10.10
N SER A 52 -8.23 -1.65 -9.05
CA SER A 52 -9.09 -0.75 -8.29
C SER A 52 -8.29 0.13 -7.33
N GLY A 53 -8.92 1.19 -6.80
CA GLY A 53 -8.28 2.01 -5.74
C GLY A 53 -7.81 1.20 -4.53
N GLY A 54 -8.62 0.21 -4.10
CA GLY A 54 -8.23 -0.69 -3.02
C GLY A 54 -7.04 -1.58 -3.37
N GLU A 55 -6.97 -2.07 -4.61
CA GLU A 55 -5.86 -2.89 -5.10
C GLU A 55 -4.57 -2.06 -5.25
N ILE A 56 -4.67 -0.79 -5.65
CA ILE A 56 -3.53 0.15 -5.66
C ILE A 56 -3.01 0.37 -4.23
N ARG A 57 -3.91 0.65 -3.29
CA ARG A 57 -3.55 0.86 -1.88
C ARG A 57 -2.90 -0.37 -1.28
N PHE A 58 -3.46 -1.56 -1.53
CA PHE A 58 -2.89 -2.83 -1.10
C PHE A 58 -1.44 -2.95 -1.58
N LEU A 59 -1.20 -2.84 -2.89
CA LEU A 59 0.15 -2.98 -3.44
C LEU A 59 1.12 -1.91 -2.93
N ARG A 60 0.65 -0.68 -2.69
CA ARG A 60 1.49 0.37 -2.09
C ARG A 60 1.95 -0.02 -0.69
N HIS A 61 1.06 -0.57 0.14
CA HIS A 61 1.42 -1.05 1.48
C HIS A 61 2.38 -2.23 1.41
N GLU A 62 2.18 -3.15 0.48
CA GLU A 62 3.12 -4.28 0.28
C GLU A 62 4.51 -3.83 -0.22
N LEU A 63 4.58 -2.68 -0.87
CA LEU A 63 5.82 -2.02 -1.27
C LEU A 63 6.43 -1.16 -0.14
N GLU A 64 5.75 -1.04 1.00
CA GLU A 64 6.16 -0.19 2.14
C GLU A 64 6.31 1.29 1.76
N LEU A 65 5.50 1.78 0.82
CA LEU A 65 5.57 3.17 0.33
C LEU A 65 4.48 4.05 0.97
N SER A 66 4.83 5.28 1.31
CA SER A 66 3.86 6.35 1.58
C SER A 66 3.14 6.77 0.28
N GLN A 67 2.06 7.54 0.40
CA GLN A 67 1.38 8.10 -0.77
C GLN A 67 2.30 9.07 -1.52
N ALA A 68 3.04 9.93 -0.79
CA ALA A 68 4.06 10.83 -1.33
C ALA A 68 5.16 10.07 -2.10
N ASN A 69 5.74 9.01 -1.53
CA ASN A 69 6.77 8.22 -2.20
C ASN A 69 6.25 7.56 -3.48
N LEU A 70 5.06 6.97 -3.44
CA LEU A 70 4.47 6.40 -4.65
C LEU A 70 4.20 7.50 -5.70
N ALA A 71 3.75 8.69 -5.27
CA ALA A 71 3.52 9.81 -6.17
C ALA A 71 4.81 10.28 -6.84
N PHE A 72 5.90 10.40 -6.07
CA PHE A 72 7.24 10.74 -6.56
C PHE A 72 7.72 9.75 -7.63
N LEU A 73 7.60 8.43 -7.37
CA LEU A 73 8.00 7.40 -8.32
C LEU A 73 7.19 7.40 -9.61
N LEU A 74 5.92 7.79 -9.51
CA LEU A 74 5.01 7.84 -10.65
C LEU A 74 5.02 9.20 -11.36
N GLY A 75 5.75 10.19 -10.84
CA GLY A 75 5.79 11.56 -11.38
C GLY A 75 4.44 12.27 -11.32
N VAL A 76 3.67 12.05 -10.25
CA VAL A 76 2.36 12.67 -10.03
C VAL A 76 2.30 13.36 -8.67
N ASP A 77 1.25 14.17 -8.45
CA ASP A 77 0.98 14.80 -7.15
C ASP A 77 0.43 13.77 -6.15
N GLU A 78 0.78 13.90 -4.86
CA GLU A 78 0.30 13.00 -3.80
C GLU A 78 -1.24 12.91 -3.72
N ARG A 79 -1.95 14.02 -3.93
CA ARG A 79 -3.43 14.06 -3.95
C ARG A 79 -3.99 13.21 -5.09
N THR A 80 -3.21 12.98 -6.14
CA THR A 80 -3.57 12.06 -7.22
C THR A 80 -3.61 10.63 -6.71
N ILE A 81 -2.61 10.20 -5.93
CA ILE A 81 -2.58 8.86 -5.31
C ILE A 81 -3.74 8.73 -4.31
N LEU A 82 -3.91 9.71 -3.41
CA LEU A 82 -5.03 9.73 -2.46
C LEU A 82 -6.39 9.57 -3.16
N ARG A 83 -6.61 10.32 -4.25
CA ARG A 83 -7.84 10.23 -5.05
C ARG A 83 -8.01 8.84 -5.68
N TRP A 84 -6.93 8.22 -6.16
CA TRP A 84 -6.98 6.88 -6.74
C TRP A 84 -7.39 5.84 -5.71
N GLU A 85 -6.80 5.89 -4.52
CA GLU A 85 -7.05 4.95 -3.43
C GLU A 85 -8.46 5.09 -2.86
N ASN A 86 -8.96 6.32 -2.72
CA ASN A 86 -10.32 6.59 -2.22
C ASN A 86 -11.42 6.07 -3.16
N ALA A 87 -11.13 5.92 -4.45
CA ALA A 87 -12.05 5.34 -5.42
C ALA A 87 -11.97 3.81 -5.41
N ARG A 88 -12.19 3.21 -4.23
CA ARG A 88 -11.88 1.81 -3.87
C ARG A 88 -12.37 0.75 -4.85
N ASN A 89 -13.56 0.92 -5.41
CA ASN A 89 -14.21 -0.04 -6.32
C ASN A 89 -14.12 0.35 -7.81
N LYS A 90 -13.57 1.52 -8.14
CA LYS A 90 -13.40 1.98 -9.51
C LYS A 90 -12.07 1.49 -10.06
N ARG A 91 -12.08 0.93 -11.27
CA ARG A 91 -10.91 0.34 -11.95
C ARG A 91 -10.32 1.24 -13.04
N ASN A 92 -10.72 2.49 -13.11
CA ASN A 92 -10.21 3.48 -14.06
C ASN A 92 -9.64 4.70 -13.34
N THR A 93 -9.24 4.52 -12.08
CA THR A 93 -8.87 5.60 -11.18
C THR A 93 -7.52 6.18 -11.56
N GLY A 94 -6.58 5.33 -11.98
CA GLY A 94 -5.22 5.73 -12.35
C GLY A 94 -4.87 5.67 -13.84
N ASN A 95 -3.74 6.31 -14.15
CA ASN A 95 -3.10 6.27 -15.47
C ASN A 95 -2.66 4.84 -15.81
N PRO A 96 -2.89 4.32 -17.04
CA PRO A 96 -2.40 3.01 -17.43
C PRO A 96 -0.91 2.76 -17.30
N ALA A 97 -0.07 3.77 -17.53
CA ALA A 97 1.36 3.67 -17.28
C ALA A 97 1.65 3.51 -15.79
N ALA A 98 1.02 4.31 -14.94
CA ALA A 98 1.21 4.24 -13.48
C ALA A 98 0.84 2.87 -12.91
N GLU A 99 -0.29 2.29 -13.34
CA GLU A 99 -0.68 0.93 -12.92
C GLU A 99 0.37 -0.11 -13.31
N ARG A 100 0.90 -0.04 -14.55
CA ARG A 100 1.96 -0.94 -15.01
C ARG A 100 3.24 -0.77 -14.18
N THR A 101 3.61 0.45 -13.84
CA THR A 101 4.76 0.73 -12.97
C THR A 101 4.58 0.12 -11.59
N ILE A 102 3.42 0.30 -10.94
CA ILE A 102 3.13 -0.32 -9.63
C ILE A 102 3.29 -1.84 -9.71
N ARG A 103 2.75 -2.46 -10.77
CA ARG A 103 2.86 -3.90 -10.99
C ARG A 103 4.31 -4.34 -11.16
N LEU A 104 5.11 -3.60 -11.94
CA LEU A 104 6.53 -3.89 -12.13
C LEU A 104 7.30 -3.75 -10.82
N LEU A 105 7.10 -2.68 -10.06
CA LEU A 105 7.73 -2.48 -8.74
C LEU A 105 7.43 -3.65 -7.80
N TYR A 106 6.17 -4.10 -7.77
CA TYR A 106 5.76 -5.24 -6.94
C TYR A 106 6.42 -6.55 -7.40
N LEU A 107 6.47 -6.80 -8.72
CA LEU A 107 7.16 -7.96 -9.26
C LEU A 107 8.66 -7.96 -8.93
N GLU A 108 9.34 -6.82 -9.02
CA GLU A 108 10.75 -6.70 -8.67
C GLU A 108 10.99 -7.01 -7.18
N ARG A 109 10.11 -6.54 -6.29
CA ARG A 109 10.14 -6.87 -4.84
C ARG A 109 9.99 -8.37 -4.58
N VAL A 110 9.09 -9.04 -5.31
CA VAL A 110 8.78 -10.47 -5.10
C VAL A 110 9.78 -11.42 -5.77
N PHE A 111 10.33 -11.04 -6.93
CA PHE A 111 11.22 -11.90 -7.73
C PHE A 111 12.72 -11.56 -7.60
N GLY A 112 13.06 -10.51 -6.84
CA GLY A 112 14.42 -10.29 -6.35
C GLY A 112 15.38 -9.70 -7.38
N ASN A 113 15.05 -8.53 -7.94
CA ASN A 113 16.08 -7.64 -8.48
C ASN A 113 16.41 -6.56 -7.45
N PRO A 114 17.46 -6.76 -6.63
CA PRO A 114 17.75 -5.88 -5.51
C PRO A 114 18.03 -4.44 -5.95
N ARG A 115 18.51 -4.20 -7.17
CA ARG A 115 18.93 -2.87 -7.65
C ARG A 115 17.82 -1.83 -7.73
N VAL A 116 16.60 -2.23 -8.09
CA VAL A 116 15.47 -1.30 -8.15
C VAL A 116 15.06 -0.93 -6.74
N PHE A 117 15.00 -1.89 -5.83
CA PHE A 117 14.58 -1.66 -4.45
C PHE A 117 15.64 -0.94 -3.61
N GLU A 118 16.92 -1.24 -3.80
CA GLU A 118 18.07 -0.50 -3.23
C GLU A 118 18.06 0.98 -3.61
N ALA A 119 17.54 1.33 -4.80
CA ALA A 119 17.38 2.73 -5.21
C ALA A 119 16.16 3.41 -4.55
N LEU A 120 15.18 2.64 -4.09
CA LEU A 120 13.95 3.13 -3.43
C LEU A 120 14.11 3.27 -1.92
N GLU A 121 14.92 2.41 -1.30
CA GLU A 121 15.17 2.36 0.14
C GLU A 121 15.61 3.71 0.75
N PRO A 122 16.49 4.50 0.11
CA PRO A 122 16.88 5.81 0.64
C PRO A 122 15.72 6.81 0.68
N ILE A 123 14.79 6.74 -0.29
CA ILE A 123 13.66 7.66 -0.39
C ILE A 123 12.64 7.35 0.72
N ALA A 124 12.32 6.06 0.92
CA ALA A 124 11.45 5.62 2.00
C ALA A 124 12.01 5.97 3.38
N ASN A 125 13.30 5.71 3.61
CA ASN A 125 13.97 5.99 4.88
C ASN A 125 14.08 7.50 5.19
N LEU A 126 14.23 8.35 4.18
CA LEU A 126 14.29 9.80 4.37
C LEU A 126 12.96 10.35 4.89
N GLU A 127 11.83 9.89 4.37
CA GLU A 127 10.52 10.31 4.90
C GLU A 127 10.30 9.84 6.33
N ASP A 128 10.65 8.60 6.66
CA ASP A 128 10.54 8.09 8.03
C ASP A 128 11.42 8.91 9.01
N GLN A 129 12.61 9.33 8.58
CA GLN A 129 13.46 10.23 9.36
C GLN A 129 12.84 11.63 9.50
N LEU A 130 12.29 12.19 8.42
CA LEU A 130 11.63 13.50 8.47
C LEU A 130 10.38 13.50 9.35
N ASN A 131 9.63 12.39 9.38
CA ASN A 131 8.44 12.20 10.21
C ASN A 131 8.77 12.02 11.71
N GLN A 132 10.03 11.69 12.04
CA GLN A 132 10.51 11.60 13.43
C GLN A 132 11.09 12.91 13.96
N LEU A 133 11.24 13.93 13.11
CA LEU A 133 11.70 15.25 13.54
C LEU A 133 10.52 16.08 14.06
N GLY A 134 10.53 16.42 15.33
CA GLY A 134 9.59 17.39 15.90
C GLY A 134 9.76 18.75 15.22
N ARG A 135 8.80 19.14 14.38
CA ARG A 135 8.76 20.45 13.74
C ARG A 135 7.88 21.37 14.55
N PHE A 136 8.40 22.51 14.96
CA PHE A 136 7.65 23.48 15.73
C PHE A 136 7.62 24.82 15.00
N SER A 137 6.46 25.47 14.93
CA SER A 137 6.33 26.85 14.47
C SER A 137 5.92 27.76 15.60
N TYR A 138 6.43 28.97 15.59
CA TYR A 138 6.04 30.03 16.49
C TYR A 138 5.02 30.93 15.79
N SER A 139 3.85 31.13 16.40
CA SER A 139 2.79 31.98 15.85
C SER A 139 2.67 33.31 16.56
N ASP A 140 1.89 34.21 15.96
CA ASP A 140 1.64 35.57 16.46
C ASP A 140 0.94 35.62 17.84
N ASP A 141 0.40 34.49 18.31
CA ASP A 141 -0.11 34.32 19.68
C ASP A 141 0.97 34.03 20.73
N HIS A 142 2.24 34.13 20.32
CA HIS A 142 3.43 33.87 21.12
C HIS A 142 3.57 32.43 21.64
N LYS A 143 2.98 31.45 20.96
CA LYS A 143 3.08 30.03 21.32
C LYS A 143 3.79 29.20 20.27
N TRP A 144 4.40 28.11 20.72
CA TRP A 144 4.95 27.06 19.87
C TRP A 144 3.86 26.03 19.56
N HIS A 145 3.71 25.71 18.29
CA HIS A 145 2.78 24.69 17.79
C HIS A 145 3.58 23.59 17.10
N GLU A 146 3.27 22.34 17.41
CA GLU A 146 3.82 21.19 16.69
C GLU A 146 3.17 21.09 15.31
N ASN A 147 3.99 21.10 14.27
CA ASN A 147 3.56 20.89 12.89
C ASN A 147 3.69 19.41 12.59
N LEU A 148 2.56 18.70 12.67
CA LEU A 148 2.44 17.38 12.06
C LEU A 148 2.58 17.56 10.55
N ALA A 149 3.51 16.81 9.93
CA ALA A 149 3.66 16.81 8.48
C ALA A 149 2.28 16.50 7.84
N ALA A 150 1.83 17.40 6.97
CA ALA A 150 0.55 17.33 6.28
C ALA A 150 0.54 16.25 5.20
#